data_AF-A0A267HVI3-F1
#
_entry.id   AF-A0A267HVI3-F1
#
_cell.length_a   1.000
_cell.length_b   1.000
_cell.length_c   1.000
_cell.angle_alpha   90.00
_cell.angle_beta   90.00
_cell.angle_gamma   90.00
#
_symmetry.space_group_name_H-M   'P 1'
#
loop_
_entity.id
_entity.type
_entity.pdbx_description
1 polymer ?
#
loop_
_entity_poly.entity_id
_entity_poly.type
_entity_poly.pdbx_seq_one_letter_code
_entity_poly.pdbx_strand_id
1 'polypeptide(L)'
;MTEAIVIGIFLALLLVIQIKDQKEIVILAKRNTIKIGLTLTLAVSILIIFWPQQLADQIKLSIFAILIASVGVLKEGLTPTRLIKFGVLIGDYKQFEAIQLEDSRLGETFITFYKGKNTHFSTLFRQDIKSIEHFFKQNGLENKIVIGEMPGEKVMPKSQKQQKSSQKKWGSTKV
;
A
#
# COMPACT_ATOMS: atom_id res chain seq x y z
N MET A 1 -27.61 10.45 21.89
CA MET A 1 -27.61 8.98 21.71
C MET A 1 -27.53 8.60 20.23
N THR A 2 -28.36 9.19 19.35
CA THR A 2 -28.35 8.92 17.89
C THR A 2 -27.00 9.16 17.22
N GLU A 3 -26.32 10.28 17.52
CA GLU A 3 -24.98 10.58 16.98
C GLU A 3 -23.94 9.49 17.31
N ALA A 4 -23.97 8.97 18.54
CA ALA A 4 -23.08 7.90 18.98
C ALA A 4 -23.30 6.59 18.21
N ILE A 5 -24.56 6.29 17.90
CA ILE A 5 -24.94 5.12 17.11
C ILE A 5 -24.44 5.29 15.67
N VAL A 6 -24.62 6.46 15.05
CA VAL A 6 -24.16 6.74 13.69
C VAL A 6 -22.63 6.63 13.58
N ILE A 7 -21.90 7.25 14.52
CA ILE A 7 -20.44 7.16 14.56
C ILE A 7 -19.99 5.72 14.80
N GLY A 8 -20.64 5.00 15.71
CA GLY A 8 -20.33 3.60 16.00
C GLY A 8 -20.50 2.70 14.77
N ILE A 9 -21.60 2.86 14.03
CA ILE A 9 -21.86 2.12 12.78
C ILE A 9 -20.81 2.47 11.73
N PHE A 10 -20.49 3.76 11.56
CA PHE A 10 -19.49 4.19 10.59
C PHE A 10 -18.10 3.59 10.88
N LEU A 11 -17.66 3.65 12.14
CA LEU A 11 -16.37 3.08 12.54
C LEU A 11 -16.35 1.55 12.42
N ALA A 12 -17.44 0.87 12.76
CA ALA A 12 -17.57 -0.57 12.55
C ALA A 12 -17.47 -0.96 11.08
N LEU A 13 -18.10 -0.18 10.19
CA LEU A 13 -18.05 -0.39 8.75
C LEU A 13 -16.64 -0.21 8.20
N LEU A 14 -15.90 0.82 8.67
CA LEU A 14 -14.49 1.00 8.32
C LEU A 14 -13.64 -0.20 8.75
N LEU A 15 -13.87 -0.73 9.95
CA LEU A 15 -13.14 -1.88 10.47
C LEU A 15 -13.42 -3.14 9.62
N VAL A 16 -14.67 -3.36 9.22
CA VAL A 16 -15.04 -4.49 8.33
C VAL A 16 -14.33 -4.39 6.98
N ILE A 17 -14.27 -3.19 6.37
CA ILE A 17 -13.56 -2.98 5.11
C ILE A 17 -12.07 -3.31 5.28
N GLN A 18 -11.45 -2.82 6.35
CA GLN A 18 -10.05 -3.11 6.66
C GLN A 18 -9.80 -4.62 6.82
N ILE A 19 -10.67 -5.36 7.50
CA ILE A 19 -10.55 -6.81 7.64
C ILE A 19 -10.69 -7.54 6.30
N LYS A 20 -11.62 -7.10 5.44
CA LYS A 20 -11.78 -7.69 4.11
C LYS A 20 -10.51 -7.54 3.27
N ASP A 21 -9.93 -6.35 3.28
CA ASP A 21 -8.66 -6.06 2.60
C ASP A 21 -7.53 -6.98 3.08
N GLN A 22 -7.46 -7.29 4.38
CA GLN A 22 -6.45 -8.22 4.92
C GLN A 22 -6.55 -9.63 4.37
N LYS A 23 -7.76 -10.11 4.05
CA LYS A 23 -7.97 -11.48 3.56
C LYS A 23 -7.49 -11.68 2.13
N GLU A 24 -7.39 -10.60 1.35
CA GLU A 24 -6.95 -10.65 -0.05
C GLU A 24 -5.42 -10.63 -0.19
N ILE A 25 -4.68 -10.43 0.91
CA ILE A 25 -3.22 -10.39 0.90
C ILE A 25 -2.65 -11.79 0.73
N VAL A 26 -1.96 -12.01 -0.40
CA VAL A 26 -1.29 -13.26 -0.73
C VAL A 26 0.17 -13.24 -0.27
N ILE A 27 0.85 -12.10 -0.44
CA ILE A 27 2.26 -11.94 -0.05
C ILE A 27 2.37 -10.89 1.04
N LEU A 28 2.92 -11.29 2.18
CA LEU A 28 3.06 -10.45 3.36
C LEU A 28 4.35 -9.63 3.32
N ALA A 29 4.22 -8.32 3.51
CA ALA A 29 5.37 -7.45 3.75
C ALA A 29 5.95 -7.69 5.15
N LYS A 30 7.23 -7.35 5.32
CA LYS A 30 7.93 -7.43 6.60
C LYS A 30 7.30 -6.46 7.59
N ARG A 31 6.73 -7.04 8.65
CA ARG A 31 6.03 -6.28 9.68
C ARG A 31 7.03 -5.52 10.55
N ASN A 32 6.76 -4.23 10.80
CA ASN A 32 7.57 -3.42 11.70
C ASN A 32 7.06 -3.56 13.15
N THR A 33 7.80 -4.32 13.97
CA THR A 33 7.46 -4.58 15.38
C THR A 33 7.47 -3.32 16.24
N ILE A 34 8.30 -2.33 15.91
CA ILE A 34 8.35 -1.04 16.63
C ILE A 34 7.04 -0.28 16.43
N LYS A 35 6.52 -0.24 15.19
CA LYS A 35 5.22 0.39 14.90
C LYS A 35 4.08 -0.27 15.70
N ILE A 36 4.12 -1.59 15.85
CA ILE A 36 3.11 -2.33 16.64
C ILE A 36 3.18 -1.95 18.11
N GLY A 37 4.39 -1.97 18.69
CA GLY A 37 4.57 -1.55 20.08
C GLY A 37 4.06 -0.13 20.31
N LEU A 38 4.43 0.81 19.42
CA LEU A 38 4.04 2.21 19.54
C LEU A 38 2.51 2.41 19.44
N THR A 39 1.86 1.79 18.47
CA THR A 39 0.41 1.91 18.26
C THR A 39 -0.39 1.23 19.36
N LEU A 40 0.08 0.09 19.88
CA LEU A 40 -0.55 -0.59 21.00
C LEU A 40 -0.46 0.24 22.29
N THR A 41 0.74 0.75 22.60
CA THR A 41 0.94 1.66 23.73
C THR A 41 0.06 2.90 23.60
N LEU A 42 -0.03 3.49 22.40
CA LEU A 42 -0.89 4.66 22.16
C LEU A 42 -2.38 4.33 22.39
N ALA A 43 -2.86 3.20 21.88
CA ALA A 43 -4.25 2.77 22.04
C ALA A 43 -4.62 2.56 23.52
N VAL A 44 -3.73 1.91 24.29
CA VAL A 44 -3.93 1.69 25.74
C VAL A 44 -3.89 3.02 26.50
N SER A 45 -2.93 3.91 26.21
CA SER A 45 -2.85 5.22 26.85
C SER A 45 -4.11 6.05 26.64
N ILE A 46 -4.69 6.03 25.44
CA ILE A 46 -5.92 6.76 25.14
C ILE A 46 -7.10 6.20 25.95
N LEU A 47 -7.21 4.87 26.09
CA LEU A 47 -8.27 4.25 26.89
C LEU A 47 -8.16 4.65 28.36
N ILE A 48 -6.95 4.70 28.93
CA ILE A 48 -6.74 5.04 30.34
C ILE A 48 -6.98 6.53 30.59
N ILE A 49 -6.41 7.40 29.76
CA ILE A 49 -6.45 8.86 29.98
C ILE A 49 -7.84 9.45 29.72
N PHE A 50 -8.52 8.96 28.67
CA PHE A 50 -9.78 9.57 28.20
C PHE A 50 -11.02 8.75 28.59
N TRP A 51 -10.92 7.85 29.58
CA TRP A 51 -12.03 6.97 29.94
C TRP A 51 -13.28 7.76 30.39
N PRO A 52 -14.40 7.71 29.65
CA PRO A 52 -15.59 8.49 29.97
C PRO A 52 -16.54 7.72 30.90
N GLN A 53 -17.38 8.44 31.65
CA GLN A 53 -18.40 7.84 32.53
C GLN A 53 -19.65 7.37 31.78
N GLN A 54 -19.90 7.90 30.59
CA GLN A 54 -21.08 7.56 29.79
C GLN A 54 -20.83 6.36 28.87
N LEU A 55 -21.72 5.36 28.92
CA LEU A 55 -21.66 4.13 28.10
C LEU A 55 -21.48 4.41 26.59
N ALA A 56 -22.21 5.41 26.07
CA ALA A 56 -22.13 5.75 24.64
C ALA A 56 -20.73 6.23 24.23
N ASP A 57 -20.04 6.97 25.10
CA ASP A 57 -18.70 7.48 24.81
C ASP A 57 -17.62 6.44 25.10
N GLN A 58 -17.86 5.50 26.02
CA GLN A 58 -16.99 4.34 26.25
C GLN A 58 -16.92 3.46 25.00
N ILE A 59 -18.06 3.24 24.33
CA ILE A 59 -18.11 2.46 23.08
C ILE A 59 -17.34 3.18 21.97
N LYS A 60 -17.55 4.50 21.80
CA LYS A 60 -16.80 5.28 20.80
C LYS A 60 -15.30 5.22 21.04
N LEU A 61 -14.87 5.46 22.27
CA LEU A 61 -13.44 5.45 22.62
C LEU A 61 -12.83 4.06 22.41
N SER A 62 -13.56 3.01 22.78
CA SER A 62 -13.13 1.62 22.59
C SER A 62 -12.93 1.30 21.11
N ILE A 63 -13.89 1.66 20.26
CA ILE A 63 -13.77 1.46 18.80
C ILE A 63 -12.62 2.30 18.23
N PHE A 64 -12.43 3.53 18.71
CA PHE A 64 -11.33 4.39 18.29
C PHE A 64 -9.96 3.82 18.67
N ALA A 65 -9.82 3.29 19.89
CA ALA A 65 -8.61 2.62 20.34
C ALA A 65 -8.31 1.36 19.52
N ILE A 66 -9.34 0.57 19.20
CA ILE A 66 -9.21 -0.59 18.31
C ILE A 66 -8.74 -0.14 16.92
N LEU A 67 -9.26 0.97 16.39
CA LEU A 67 -8.85 1.50 15.09
C LEU A 67 -7.36 1.91 15.09
N ILE A 68 -6.89 2.55 16.16
CA ILE A 68 -5.48 2.92 16.35
C ILE A 68 -4.60 1.67 16.45
N ALA A 69 -5.00 0.70 17.27
CA ALA A 69 -4.26 -0.56 17.40
C ALA A 69 -4.21 -1.32 16.07
N SER A 70 -5.31 -1.29 15.32
CA SER A 70 -5.43 -1.91 13.99
C SER A 70 -4.40 -1.34 13.01
N VAL A 71 -4.10 -0.04 13.05
CA VAL A 71 -3.08 0.58 12.18
C VAL A 71 -1.70 -0.06 12.35
N GLY A 72 -1.34 -0.49 13.55
CA GLY A 72 -0.07 -1.17 13.79
C GLY A 72 -0.10 -2.66 13.48
N VAL A 73 -1.22 -3.32 13.82
CA VAL A 73 -1.32 -4.79 13.78
C VAL A 73 -1.64 -5.31 12.38
N LEU A 74 -2.43 -4.56 11.61
CA LEU A 74 -2.87 -4.96 10.28
C LEU A 74 -1.66 -5.09 9.34
N LYS A 75 -1.71 -6.13 8.53
CA LYS A 75 -0.60 -6.55 7.67
C LYS A 75 -0.63 -5.71 6.39
N GLU A 76 0.55 -5.34 5.92
CA GLU A 76 0.74 -4.78 4.59
C GLU A 76 1.16 -5.92 3.65
N GLY A 77 0.81 -5.82 2.37
CA GLY A 77 1.17 -6.87 1.43
C GLY A 77 0.65 -6.71 0.01
N LEU A 78 0.96 -7.70 -0.83
CA LEU A 78 0.52 -7.79 -2.22
C LEU A 78 -0.73 -8.67 -2.30
N THR A 79 -1.72 -8.16 -3.03
CA THR A 79 -2.86 -8.92 -3.52
C THR A 79 -2.69 -9.14 -5.02
N PRO A 80 -3.45 -10.02 -5.67
CA PRO A 80 -3.35 -10.25 -7.11
C PRO A 80 -3.50 -8.98 -7.96
N THR A 81 -4.26 -7.99 -7.47
CA THR A 81 -4.63 -6.79 -8.24
C THR A 81 -4.03 -5.49 -7.71
N ARG A 82 -3.65 -5.45 -6.43
CA ARG A 82 -3.26 -4.20 -5.76
C ARG A 82 -2.24 -4.41 -4.64
N LEU A 83 -1.45 -3.39 -4.39
CA LEU A 83 -0.68 -3.26 -3.14
C LEU A 83 -1.60 -2.73 -2.04
N ILE A 84 -1.69 -3.46 -0.93
CA ILE A 84 -2.39 -3.02 0.27
C ILE A 84 -1.37 -2.49 1.27
N LYS A 85 -1.40 -1.17 1.49
CA LYS A 85 -0.62 -0.48 2.51
C LYS A 85 -1.51 0.37 3.38
N PHE A 86 -1.27 0.35 4.70
CA PHE A 86 -2.06 1.13 5.64
C PHE A 86 -1.82 2.64 5.47
N GLY A 87 -2.88 3.44 5.59
CA GLY A 87 -2.83 4.90 5.55
C GLY A 87 -3.45 5.52 4.29
N VAL A 88 -2.77 5.47 3.13
CA VAL A 88 -3.17 6.26 1.94
C VAL A 88 -2.79 5.62 0.59
N LEU A 89 -2.12 4.45 0.59
CA LEU A 89 -1.57 3.84 -0.64
C LEU A 89 -2.23 2.50 -0.92
N ILE A 90 -3.45 2.56 -1.45
CA ILE A 90 -4.05 1.46 -2.21
C ILE A 90 -3.67 1.69 -3.67
N GLY A 91 -2.56 1.10 -4.09
CA GLY A 91 -2.08 1.23 -5.45
C GLY A 91 -2.53 0.05 -6.29
N ASP A 92 -3.50 0.27 -7.18
CA ASP A 92 -3.70 -0.64 -8.32
C ASP A 92 -2.38 -0.68 -9.11
N TYR A 93 -1.92 -1.88 -9.47
CA TYR A 93 -0.69 -2.04 -10.22
C TYR A 93 -0.67 -1.29 -11.57
N LYS A 94 -1.84 -0.94 -12.11
CA LYS A 94 -1.97 -0.07 -13.29
C LYS A 94 -1.40 1.33 -13.07
N GLN A 95 -1.41 1.83 -11.85
CA GLN A 95 -0.94 3.18 -11.50
C GLN A 95 0.58 3.29 -11.43
N PHE A 96 1.30 2.17 -11.34
CA PHE A 96 2.75 2.16 -11.30
C PHE A 96 3.35 2.09 -12.70
N GLU A 97 4.36 2.90 -12.98
CA GLU A 97 5.12 2.90 -14.22
C GLU A 97 6.14 1.75 -14.23
N ALA A 98 6.76 1.48 -13.08
CA ALA A 98 7.72 0.40 -12.90
C ALA A 98 7.68 -0.18 -11.48
N ILE A 99 8.05 -1.45 -11.35
CA ILE A 99 8.18 -2.19 -10.10
C ILE A 99 9.60 -2.77 -10.09
N GLN A 100 10.47 -2.22 -9.23
CA GLN A 100 11.84 -2.67 -9.10
C GLN A 100 11.94 -3.74 -7.99
N LEU A 101 12.65 -4.83 -8.28
CA LEU A 101 12.92 -5.92 -7.35
C LEU A 101 14.42 -5.98 -7.08
N GLU A 102 14.78 -5.88 -5.81
CA GLU A 102 16.15 -6.00 -5.32
C GLU A 102 16.22 -7.12 -4.29
N ASP A 103 17.28 -7.93 -4.35
CA ASP A 103 17.54 -8.95 -3.34
C ASP A 103 18.22 -8.30 -2.12
N SER A 104 17.66 -8.53 -0.95
CA SER A 104 18.28 -8.13 0.32
C SER A 104 19.17 -9.26 0.83
N ARG A 105 20.19 -8.93 1.62
CA ARG A 105 21.26 -9.85 2.06
C ARG A 105 20.81 -11.06 2.90
N LEU A 106 19.51 -11.31 3.05
CA LEU A 106 18.91 -12.33 3.91
C LEU A 106 17.74 -13.10 3.24
N GLY A 107 17.67 -13.13 1.90
CA GLY A 107 16.57 -13.80 1.18
C GLY A 107 15.22 -13.07 1.29
N GLU A 108 15.27 -11.77 1.63
CA GLU A 108 14.14 -10.86 1.63
C GLU A 108 14.18 -10.03 0.34
N THR A 109 13.03 -9.76 -0.27
CA THR A 109 12.98 -8.92 -1.48
C THR A 109 12.59 -7.50 -1.12
N PHE A 110 13.42 -6.53 -1.52
CA PHE A 110 13.06 -5.12 -1.48
C PHE A 110 12.35 -4.75 -2.77
N ILE A 111 11.12 -4.24 -2.65
CA ILE A 111 10.31 -3.88 -3.81
C ILE A 111 10.06 -2.38 -3.78
N THR A 112 10.44 -1.70 -4.86
CA THR A 112 10.17 -0.28 -5.06
C THR A 112 9.13 -0.10 -6.17
N PHE A 113 7.99 0.49 -5.81
CA PHE A 113 6.90 0.84 -6.70
C PHE A 113 7.04 2.30 -7.15
N TYR A 114 7.23 2.54 -8.44
CA TYR A 114 7.32 3.88 -9.02
C TYR A 114 5.98 4.29 -9.61
N LYS A 115 5.35 5.34 -9.05
CA LYS A 115 4.16 5.99 -9.62
C LYS A 115 4.52 7.11 -10.62
N GLY A 116 5.76 7.60 -10.53
CA GLY A 116 6.35 8.58 -11.44
C GLY A 116 7.78 8.92 -10.99
N LYS A 117 8.45 9.86 -11.67
CA LYS A 117 9.86 10.22 -11.42
C LYS A 117 10.21 10.52 -9.96
N ASN A 118 9.34 11.24 -9.25
CA ASN A 118 9.59 11.66 -7.86
C ASN A 118 8.68 10.95 -6.85
N THR A 119 7.84 10.04 -7.29
CA THR A 119 6.87 9.36 -6.42
C THR A 119 7.13 7.88 -6.48
N HIS A 120 7.90 7.41 -5.51
CA HIS A 120 8.17 6.00 -5.32
C HIS A 120 7.84 5.59 -3.89
N PHE A 121 7.56 4.32 -3.71
CA PHE A 121 7.40 3.73 -2.40
C PHE A 121 8.09 2.38 -2.38
N SER A 122 8.88 2.14 -1.34
CA SER A 122 9.59 0.88 -1.18
C SER A 122 9.15 0.14 0.07
N THR A 123 9.08 -1.19 -0.03
CA THR A 123 8.80 -2.04 1.12
C THR A 123 9.53 -3.37 1.02
N LEU A 124 9.85 -3.93 2.18
CA LEU A 124 10.52 -5.22 2.31
C LEU A 124 9.50 -6.34 2.37
N PHE A 125 9.76 -7.42 1.65
CA PHE A 125 8.99 -8.65 1.67
C PHE A 125 9.85 -9.81 2.15
N ARG A 126 9.24 -10.76 2.86
CA ARG A 126 9.95 -11.93 3.42
C ARG A 126 10.24 -13.04 2.40
N GLN A 127 9.70 -12.92 1.20
CA GLN A 127 9.84 -13.92 0.15
C GLN A 127 11.03 -13.59 -0.75
N ASP A 128 11.59 -14.62 -1.37
CA ASP A 128 12.70 -14.49 -2.30
C ASP A 128 12.27 -13.82 -3.61
N ILE A 129 13.26 -13.29 -4.34
CA ILE A 129 13.02 -12.53 -5.56
C ILE A 129 12.32 -13.35 -6.64
N LYS A 130 12.57 -14.66 -6.73
CA LYS A 130 11.97 -15.53 -7.75
C LYS A 130 10.49 -15.77 -7.47
N SER A 131 10.13 -15.99 -6.21
CA SER A 131 8.73 -16.12 -5.79
C SER A 131 7.92 -14.84 -6.09
N ILE A 132 8.52 -13.68 -5.82
CA ILE A 132 7.90 -12.38 -6.09
C ILE A 132 7.79 -12.10 -7.59
N GLU A 133 8.84 -12.40 -8.36
CA GLU A 133 8.84 -12.27 -9.82
C GLU A 133 7.77 -13.16 -10.45
N HIS A 134 7.67 -14.41 -10.02
CA HIS A 134 6.66 -15.35 -10.48
C HIS A 134 5.25 -14.85 -10.15
N PHE A 135 5.03 -14.31 -8.95
CA PHE A 135 3.76 -13.71 -8.56
C PHE A 135 3.36 -12.55 -9.49
N PHE A 136 4.28 -11.64 -9.84
CA PHE A 136 3.96 -10.54 -10.75
C PHE A 136 3.74 -11.01 -12.20
N LYS A 137 4.48 -12.02 -12.66
CA LYS A 137 4.28 -12.63 -13.99
C LYS A 137 2.90 -13.28 -14.10
N GLN A 138 2.49 -14.08 -13.10
CA GLN A 138 1.16 -14.69 -13.07
C GLN A 138 0.02 -13.67 -13.09
N ASN A 139 0.25 -12.46 -12.57
CA ASN A 139 -0.71 -11.37 -12.56
C ASN A 139 -0.56 -10.41 -13.77
N GLY A 140 0.20 -10.78 -14.81
CA GLY A 140 0.32 -10.02 -16.06
C GLY A 140 1.10 -8.71 -15.95
N LEU A 141 1.98 -8.58 -14.96
CA LEU A 141 2.78 -7.38 -14.69
C LEU A 141 4.23 -7.48 -15.16
N GLU A 142 4.56 -8.53 -15.92
CA GLU A 142 5.89 -8.82 -16.45
C GLU A 142 6.58 -7.64 -17.13
N ASN A 143 5.84 -6.82 -17.88
CA ASN A 143 6.36 -5.67 -18.61
C ASN A 143 6.74 -4.47 -17.73
N LYS A 144 6.41 -4.52 -16.43
CA LYS A 144 6.70 -3.45 -15.46
C LYS A 144 7.81 -3.83 -14.47
N ILE A 145 8.28 -5.07 -14.49
CA ILE A 145 9.28 -5.58 -13.54
C ILE A 145 10.68 -5.16 -14.00
N VAL A 146 11.47 -4.60 -13.09
CA VAL A 146 12.90 -4.31 -13.27
C VAL A 146 13.67 -5.03 -12.17
N ILE A 147 14.66 -5.86 -12.52
CA ILE A 147 15.47 -6.62 -11.56
C ILE A 147 16.86 -5.96 -11.45
N GLY A 148 17.32 -5.71 -10.23
CA GLY A 148 18.63 -5.09 -9.97
C GLY A 148 18.59 -3.56 -9.98
N GLU A 149 19.73 -2.90 -10.22
CA GLU A 149 19.81 -1.43 -10.28
C GLU A 149 19.00 -0.88 -11.46
N MET A 150 18.21 0.17 -11.21
CA MET A 150 17.50 0.88 -12.26
C MET A 150 18.50 1.30 -13.36
N PRO A 151 18.31 0.91 -14.64
CA PRO A 151 19.16 1.40 -15.71
C PRO A 151 19.04 2.93 -15.74
N GLY A 152 20.13 3.61 -15.40
CA GLY A 152 20.16 5.03 -15.12
C GLY A 152 19.36 5.85 -16.14
N GLU A 153 18.37 6.59 -15.63
CA GLU A 153 17.66 7.75 -16.21
C GLU A 153 17.09 7.68 -17.65
N LYS A 154 17.35 6.64 -18.45
CA LYS A 154 17.07 6.67 -19.89
C LYS A 154 16.00 5.70 -20.39
N VAL A 155 15.52 4.76 -19.57
CA VAL A 155 14.52 3.80 -20.05
C VAL A 155 13.42 3.56 -19.02
N MET A 156 12.64 4.59 -18.73
CA MET A 156 11.25 4.35 -18.35
C MET A 156 10.51 3.92 -19.62
N PRO A 157 9.84 2.75 -19.65
CA PRO A 157 9.01 2.38 -20.79
C PRO A 157 7.92 3.43 -20.93
N LYS A 158 8.01 4.23 -21.99
CA LYS A 158 6.99 5.24 -22.31
C LYS A 158 5.64 4.53 -22.36
N SER A 159 4.74 4.94 -21.47
CA SER A 159 3.32 4.64 -21.60
C SER A 159 2.88 4.94 -23.03
N GLN A 160 2.35 3.92 -23.74
CA GLN A 160 1.94 3.98 -25.14
C GLN A 160 0.89 5.07 -25.47
N LYS A 161 0.40 5.82 -24.47
CA LYS A 161 -0.46 6.99 -24.68
C LYS A 161 0.25 8.24 -25.22
N GLN A 162 1.59 8.34 -25.15
CA GLN A 162 2.32 9.54 -25.62
C GLN A 162 2.90 9.45 -27.04
N GLN A 163 2.86 8.27 -27.68
CA GLN A 163 3.53 8.10 -28.98
C GLN A 163 2.68 8.55 -30.19
N LYS A 164 1.36 8.70 -30.03
CA LYS A 164 0.48 9.19 -31.11
C LYS A 164 0.43 10.71 -31.28
N SER A 165 0.90 11.53 -30.33
CA SER A 165 0.81 12.99 -30.44
C SER A 165 2.02 13.66 -31.09
N SER A 166 3.19 13.01 -31.13
CA SER A 166 4.42 13.65 -31.66
C SER A 166 4.72 13.34 -33.13
N GLN A 167 3.95 12.48 -33.80
CA GLN A 167 4.18 12.13 -35.21
C GLN A 167 3.35 12.92 -36.23
N LYS A 168 2.53 13.90 -35.79
CA LYS A 168 1.61 14.64 -36.69
C LYS A 168 1.92 16.13 -36.89
N LYS A 169 3.15 16.58 -36.57
CA LYS A 169 3.60 17.96 -36.86
C LYS A 169 4.95 17.97 -37.60
N TRP A 170 4.96 17.44 -38.82
CA TRP A 170 5.90 17.90 -39.85
C TRP A 170 5.25 17.71 -41.21
N GLY A 171 4.85 18.82 -41.84
CA GLY A 171 4.30 18.82 -43.18
C GLY A 171 3.66 20.16 -43.52
N SER A 172 4.32 20.91 -44.41
CA SER A 172 3.91 22.16 -45.08
C SER A 172 3.80 23.41 -44.18
N THR A 173 4.37 24.56 -44.55
CA THR A 173 4.48 25.11 -45.90
C THR A 173 5.76 25.94 -46.06
N LYS A 174 6.44 25.72 -47.17
CA LYS A 174 7.51 26.56 -47.73
C LYS A 174 6.90 27.39 -48.85
N VAL A 175 7.46 28.59 -49.05
CA VAL A 175 7.20 29.62 -50.10
C VAL A 175 6.07 30.58 -49.77
#